data_AF-A0A7G2LUU1-F1
#
_entry.id   AF-A0A7G2LUU1-F1
#
_cell.length_a   1.000
_cell.length_b   1.000
_cell.length_c   1.000
_cell.angle_alpha   90.00
_cell.angle_beta   90.00
_cell.angle_gamma   90.00
#
_symmetry.space_group_name_H-M   'P 1'
#
loop_
_entity.id
_entity.type
_entity.pdbx_description
1 polymer ?
#
loop_
_entity_poly.entity_id
_entity_poly.type
_entity_poly.pdbx_seq_one_letter_code
_entity_poly.pdbx_strand_id
1 'polypeptide(L)' 'MDIKTFGVEMWMNEFENHCRYNLAETCVDSITLGDLIDMAGVDNSVLGELRDMRMGYG' A
#
# COMPACT_ATOMS: atom_id res chain seq x y z
N MET A 1 16.27 -1.89 28.08
CA MET A 1 16.08 -2.52 26.76
C MET A 1 16.79 -1.64 25.76
N ASP A 2 17.74 -2.18 25.00
CA ASP A 2 18.49 -1.43 23.97
C ASP A 2 18.01 -1.93 22.60
N ILE A 3 17.01 -1.24 22.04
CA ILE A 3 16.43 -1.60 20.73
C ILE A 3 17.09 -0.69 19.70
N LYS A 4 17.78 -1.31 18.74
CA LYS A 4 18.42 -0.60 17.64
C LYS A 4 17.39 -0.10 16.64
N THR A 5 17.75 0.96 15.93
CA THR A 5 16.95 1.48 14.81
C THR A 5 16.88 0.48 13.67
N PHE A 6 15.78 0.52 12.92
CA PHE A 6 15.65 -0.24 11.70
C PHE A 6 16.39 0.49 10.58
N GLY A 7 17.57 -0.01 10.20
CA GLY A 7 18.49 0.74 9.32
C GLY A 7 17.89 1.07 7.94
N VAL A 8 17.08 0.18 7.38
CA VAL A 8 16.41 0.41 6.09
C VAL A 8 15.38 1.54 6.19
N GLU A 9 14.65 1.62 7.31
CA GLU A 9 13.66 2.69 7.56
C GLU A 9 14.36 4.05 7.66
N MET A 10 15.51 4.11 8.36
CA MET A 10 16.30 5.35 8.46
C MET A 10 16.80 5.83 7.11
N TRP A 11 17.24 4.91 6.24
CA TRP A 11 17.60 5.23 4.87
C TRP A 11 16.40 5.71 4.04
N MET A 12 15.26 5.01 4.10
CA MET A 12 14.05 5.41 3.37
C MET A 12 13.58 6.80 3.79
N ASN A 13 13.53 7.10 5.09
CA ASN A 13 13.13 8.41 5.63
C ASN A 13 13.98 9.56 5.06
N GLU A 14 15.28 9.35 4.86
CA GLU A 14 16.19 10.39 4.38
C GLU A 14 16.13 10.56 2.85
N PHE A 15 15.98 9.47 2.09
CA PHE A 15 16.24 9.49 0.65
C PHE A 15 15.01 9.24 -0.24
N GLU A 16 13.95 8.60 0.25
CA GLU A 16 12.82 8.11 -0.56
C GLU A 16 12.05 9.22 -1.30
N ASN A 17 11.87 10.39 -0.67
CA ASN A 17 11.06 11.47 -1.25
C ASN A 17 11.83 12.39 -2.22
N HIS A 18 13.14 12.16 -2.41
CA HIS A 18 14.00 13.03 -3.21
C HIS A 18 14.83 12.28 -4.26
N CYS A 19 14.62 10.98 -4.42
CA CYS A 19 15.27 10.19 -5.45
C CYS A 19 14.52 10.26 -6.79
N ARG A 20 15.26 10.55 -7.87
CA ARG A 20 14.69 10.63 -9.23
C ARG A 20 14.21 9.26 -9.74
N TYR A 21 14.91 8.19 -9.33
CA TYR A 21 14.57 6.82 -9.65
C TYR A 21 14.61 6.02 -8.35
N ASN A 22 13.45 5.69 -7.79
CA ASN A 22 13.35 4.87 -6.60
C ASN A 22 13.44 3.38 -6.98
N LEU A 23 14.67 2.87 -7.05
CA LEU A 23 14.95 1.45 -7.31
C LEU A 23 15.14 0.63 -6.01
N ALA A 24 14.95 1.28 -4.85
CA ALA A 24 15.12 0.66 -3.54
C ALA A 24 13.81 0.10 -2.97
N GLU A 25 12.67 0.49 -3.54
CA GLU A 25 11.35 -0.07 -3.26
C GLU A 25 11.37 -1.59 -3.55
N THR A 26 10.77 -2.39 -2.66
CA THR A 26 10.88 -3.86 -2.71
C THR A 26 9.56 -4.56 -3.06
N CYS A 27 8.47 -3.81 -3.17
CA CYS A 27 7.19 -4.32 -3.59
C CYS A 27 7.13 -4.46 -5.12
N VAL A 28 6.06 -5.10 -5.56
CA VAL A 28 5.64 -5.05 -6.94
C VAL A 28 4.87 -3.75 -7.19
N ASP A 29 4.71 -3.39 -8.46
CA ASP A 29 3.95 -2.21 -8.83
C ASP A 29 2.55 -2.21 -8.20
N SER A 30 2.24 -1.15 -7.46
CA SER A 30 0.98 -1.04 -6.72
C SER A 30 -0.17 -0.81 -7.68
N ILE A 31 -1.29 -1.49 -7.42
CA ILE A 31 -2.52 -1.35 -8.20
C ILE A 31 -3.54 -0.47 -7.46
N THR A 32 -4.41 0.19 -8.20
CA THR A 32 -5.55 0.89 -7.63
C THR A 32 -6.69 -0.09 -7.27
N LEU A 33 -7.65 0.36 -6.47
CA LEU A 33 -8.86 -0.43 -6.23
C LEU A 33 -9.65 -0.69 -7.52
N GLY A 34 -9.61 0.25 -8.47
CA GLY A 34 -10.23 0.08 -9.79
C GLY A 34 -9.54 -1.03 -10.60
N ASP A 35 -8.20 -1.02 -10.65
CA ASP A 35 -7.44 -2.09 -11.32
C ASP A 35 -7.76 -3.46 -10.72
N LEU A 36 -7.92 -3.54 -9.40
CA LEU A 36 -8.33 -4.78 -8.73
C LEU A 36 -9.74 -5.22 -9.13
N ILE A 37 -10.71 -4.30 -9.18
CA ILE A 37 -12.09 -4.56 -9.60
C ILE A 37 -12.12 -5.10 -11.03
N ASP A 38 -11.40 -4.44 -11.93
CA ASP A 38 -11.31 -4.82 -13.34
C ASP A 38 -10.65 -6.20 -13.50
N MET A 39 -9.53 -6.44 -12.81
CA MET A 39 -8.85 -7.75 -12.81
C MET A 39 -9.70 -8.87 -12.22
N ALA A 40 -10.53 -8.57 -11.21
CA ALA A 40 -11.44 -9.52 -10.61
C ALA A 40 -12.69 -9.80 -11.48
N GLY A 41 -12.94 -8.99 -12.52
CA GLY A 41 -14.10 -9.13 -13.38
C GLY A 41 -15.42 -8.83 -12.68
N VAL A 42 -15.39 -8.01 -11.62
CA VAL A 42 -16.58 -7.55 -10.90
C VAL A 42 -16.89 -6.12 -11.30
N ASP A 43 -18.12 -5.67 -11.04
CA ASP A 43 -18.51 -4.28 -11.27
C ASP A 43 -18.46 -3.47 -9.96
N ASN A 44 -18.83 -2.19 -10.07
CA ASN A 44 -18.81 -1.26 -8.93
C ASN A 44 -19.82 -1.58 -7.82
N SER A 45 -20.60 -2.67 -7.91
CA SER A 45 -21.46 -3.17 -6.82
C SER A 45 -20.70 -3.40 -5.52
N VAL A 46 -19.42 -3.79 -5.59
CA VAL A 46 -18.54 -3.94 -4.42
C VAL A 46 -18.42 -2.67 -3.58
N LEU A 47 -18.57 -1.48 -4.18
CA LEU A 47 -18.55 -0.21 -3.44
C LEU A 47 -19.77 -0.08 -2.52
N GLY A 48 -20.91 -0.67 -2.89
CA GLY A 48 -22.09 -0.77 -2.03
C GLY A 48 -21.81 -1.65 -0.83
N GLU A 49 -21.20 -2.82 -1.03
CA GLU A 49 -20.81 -3.73 0.04
C GLU A 49 -19.82 -3.08 1.02
N LEU A 50 -18.81 -2.37 0.49
CA LEU A 50 -17.83 -1.63 1.29
C LEU A 50 -18.48 -0.51 2.12
N ARG A 51 -19.50 0.15 1.58
CA ARG A 51 -20.21 1.23 2.29
C ARG A 51 -20.97 0.72 3.52
N ASP A 52 -21.56 -0.47 3.41
CA ASP A 52 -22.35 -1.07 4.48
C ASP A 52 -21.48 -1.88 5.46
N MET A 53 -20.22 -2.14 5.10
CA MET A 53 -19.26 -2.85 5.95
C MET A 53 -18.93 -2.03 7.21
N ARG A 54 -19.17 -2.63 8.38
CA ARG A 54 -18.72 -2.06 9.65
C ARG A 54 -17.20 -2.21 9.77
N MET A 55 -16.48 -1.10 9.98
CA MET A 55 -15.03 -1.09 10.23
C MET A 55 -14.69 -1.55 11.66
N GLY A 56 -15.03 -2.80 11.99
CA GLY A 56 -14.64 -3.48 13.22
C GLY A 56 -13.36 -4.29 13.04
N TYR A 57 -13.09 -5.22 13.96
CA TYR A 57 -11.96 -6.16 13.87
C TYR A 57 -12.17 -7.27 12.82
N GLY A 58 -13.31 -7.25 12.12
CA GLY A 58 -13.85 -8.39 11.37
C GLY A 58 -15.22 -8.75 11.90
#